data_AF-A0A7K2BSY1-F1
#
_entry.id   AF-A0A7K2BSY1-F1
#
_cell.length_a   1.000
_cell.length_b   1.000
_cell.length_c   1.000
_cell.angle_alpha   90.00
_cell.angle_beta   90.00
_cell.angle_gamma   90.00
#
_symmetry.space_group_name_H-M   'P 1'
#
loop_
_entity.id
_entity.type
_entity.pdbx_description
1 polymer ?
#
loop_
_entity_poly.entity_id
_entity_poly.type
_entity_poly.pdbx_seq_one_letter_code
_entity_poly.pdbx_strand_id
1 'polypeptide(L)'
;MPTPELSRDVLLDALGEVATIMHRRGQHGRVYVVGGAAMMLAHSVNRATQDIDAAIEEGYSAIVDAARIVAERRGWPRSWLNEGATVYMPRRDQRHGSIIFDHPALTVVVATAEHLLAMKATAARPDDRQDFEALLQQCNYTSLAQVEALVEATFPDEPLGPRQQQWITAIIDDLHPTRQDPGD
;
A
#
# COMPACT_ATOMS: atom_id res chain seq x y z
N MET A 1 -19.30 13.62 -7.60
CA MET A 1 -18.65 14.24 -6.41
C MET A 1 -17.20 14.48 -6.77
N PRO A 2 -16.57 15.58 -6.33
CA PRO A 2 -15.15 15.81 -6.61
C PRO A 2 -14.31 14.73 -5.93
N THR A 3 -13.28 14.27 -6.63
CA THR A 3 -12.31 13.32 -6.07
C THR A 3 -11.42 14.07 -5.07
N PRO A 4 -11.28 13.59 -3.82
CA PRO A 4 -10.47 14.29 -2.83
C PRO A 4 -9.00 14.19 -3.19
N GLU A 5 -8.27 15.27 -2.92
CA GLU A 5 -6.81 15.23 -2.87
C GLU A 5 -6.42 14.88 -1.42
N LEU A 6 -6.20 13.60 -1.15
CA LEU A 6 -5.86 13.12 0.19
C LEU A 6 -4.36 13.30 0.41
N SER A 7 -3.97 14.40 1.02
CA SER A 7 -2.63 14.54 1.62
C SER A 7 -2.54 13.69 2.90
N ARG A 8 -1.32 13.49 3.40
CA ARG A 8 -1.07 12.75 4.64
C ARG A 8 -1.91 13.28 5.80
N ASP A 9 -1.89 14.59 6.01
CA ASP A 9 -2.58 15.21 7.14
C ASP A 9 -4.10 15.10 6.99
N VAL A 10 -4.61 15.33 5.78
CA VAL A 10 -6.04 15.17 5.46
C VAL A 10 -6.51 13.75 5.72
N LEU A 11 -5.66 12.76 5.43
CA LEU A 11 -5.93 11.35 5.64
C LEU A 11 -5.95 10.98 7.13
N LEU A 12 -4.93 11.41 7.87
CA LEU A 12 -4.84 11.17 9.32
C LEU A 12 -5.99 11.84 10.08
N ASP A 13 -6.39 13.04 9.67
CA ASP A 13 -7.56 13.72 10.22
C ASP A 13 -8.86 12.94 9.96
N ALA A 14 -9.03 12.42 8.74
CA ALA A 14 -10.20 11.60 8.41
C ALA A 14 -10.23 10.28 9.21
N LEU A 15 -9.09 9.62 9.38
CA LEU A 15 -8.94 8.45 10.25
C LEU A 15 -9.25 8.78 11.72
N GLY A 16 -8.85 9.97 12.19
CA GLY A 16 -9.21 10.51 13.49
C GLY A 16 -10.72 10.67 13.70
N GLU A 17 -11.44 11.15 12.67
CA GLU A 17 -12.90 11.22 12.72
C GLU A 17 -13.57 9.84 12.75
N VAL A 18 -13.09 8.89 11.93
CA VAL A 18 -13.56 7.49 11.96
C VAL A 18 -13.38 6.90 13.35
N ALA A 19 -12.17 7.04 13.91
CA ALA A 19 -11.83 6.53 15.23
C ALA A 19 -12.68 7.16 16.34
N THR A 20 -12.97 8.47 16.24
CA THR A 20 -13.85 9.18 17.18
C THR A 20 -15.29 8.65 17.14
N ILE A 21 -15.82 8.40 15.94
CA ILE A 21 -17.17 7.84 15.76
C ILE A 21 -17.25 6.44 16.37
N MET A 22 -16.27 5.59 16.09
CA MET A 22 -16.20 4.22 16.62
C MET A 22 -16.07 4.22 18.15
N HIS A 23 -15.20 5.09 18.70
CA HIS A 23 -14.96 5.17 20.14
C HIS A 23 -16.23 5.54 20.92
N ARG A 24 -17.02 6.51 20.43
CA ARG A 24 -18.30 6.89 21.04
C ARG A 24 -19.32 5.76 21.07
N ARG A 25 -19.17 4.75 20.21
CA ARG A 25 -20.04 3.58 20.12
C ARG A 25 -19.48 2.36 20.86
N GLY A 26 -18.33 2.48 21.52
CA GLY A 26 -17.63 1.34 22.13
C GLY A 26 -17.17 0.31 21.09
N GLN A 27 -16.89 0.74 19.87
CA GLN A 27 -16.46 -0.12 18.76
C GLN A 27 -14.96 0.01 18.54
N HIS A 28 -14.35 -1.08 18.09
CA HIS A 28 -12.92 -1.18 17.80
C HIS A 28 -12.72 -1.83 16.43
N GLY A 29 -11.60 -1.52 15.79
CA GLY A 29 -11.26 -2.13 14.52
C GLY A 29 -9.82 -1.94 14.13
N ARG A 30 -9.42 -2.69 13.11
CA ARG A 30 -8.07 -2.71 12.57
C ARG A 30 -8.13 -2.74 11.06
N VAL A 31 -7.32 -1.89 10.43
CA VAL A 31 -7.19 -1.84 8.97
C VAL A 31 -5.73 -2.00 8.57
N TYR A 32 -5.51 -2.73 7.49
CA TYR A 32 -4.22 -2.90 6.85
C TYR A 32 -4.20 -2.17 5.51
N VAL A 33 -3.35 -1.16 5.36
CA VAL A 33 -3.32 -0.24 4.22
C VAL A 33 -2.20 -0.62 3.27
N VAL A 34 -2.51 -0.63 1.96
CA VAL A 34 -1.58 -0.89 0.85
C VAL A 34 -1.65 0.23 -0.19
N GLY A 35 -0.98 0.02 -1.34
CA GLY A 35 -1.13 0.87 -2.51
C GLY A 35 -0.57 2.27 -2.33
N GLY A 36 -1.15 3.24 -3.03
CA GLY A 36 -0.67 4.62 -3.03
C GLY A 36 -0.75 5.29 -1.66
N ALA A 37 -1.78 4.98 -0.86
CA ALA A 37 -1.92 5.47 0.50
C ALA A 37 -0.79 4.95 1.41
N ALA A 38 -0.41 3.68 1.30
CA ALA A 38 0.72 3.12 2.04
C ALA A 38 2.05 3.79 1.67
N MET A 39 2.30 4.01 0.38
CA MET A 39 3.50 4.72 -0.10
C MET A 39 3.61 6.14 0.49
N MET A 40 2.49 6.88 0.52
CA MET A 40 2.45 8.23 1.08
C MET A 40 2.60 8.24 2.61
N LEU A 41 1.99 7.26 3.29
CA LEU A 41 1.95 7.21 4.75
C LEU A 41 3.24 6.69 5.40
N ALA A 42 4.02 5.84 4.73
CA ALA A 42 5.21 5.23 5.34
C ALA A 42 6.50 5.39 4.54
N HIS A 43 6.43 5.61 3.22
CA HIS A 43 7.59 5.48 2.33
C HIS A 43 7.91 6.77 1.57
N SER A 44 7.55 7.92 2.17
CA SER A 44 8.00 9.27 1.78
C SER A 44 7.73 9.71 0.34
N VAL A 45 6.64 9.23 -0.26
CA VAL A 45 6.16 9.79 -1.55
C VAL A 45 5.22 10.95 -1.25
N ASN A 46 5.69 12.19 -1.48
CA ASN A 46 4.84 13.39 -1.34
C ASN A 46 3.90 13.51 -2.55
N ARG A 47 2.95 12.60 -2.66
CA ARG A 47 1.86 12.64 -3.64
C ARG A 47 0.54 12.45 -2.94
N ALA A 48 -0.47 13.20 -3.37
CA ALA A 48 -1.83 12.95 -2.92
C ALA A 48 -2.37 11.67 -3.55
N THR A 49 -3.20 10.94 -2.80
CA THR A 49 -3.99 9.82 -3.30
C THR A 49 -5.46 10.22 -3.39
N GLN A 50 -6.24 9.48 -4.18
CA GLN A 50 -7.68 9.69 -4.31
C GLN A 50 -8.47 8.88 -3.29
N ASP A 51 -7.87 7.79 -2.81
CA ASP A 51 -8.46 6.83 -1.89
C ASP A 51 -7.41 6.06 -1.07
N ILE A 52 -7.89 5.33 -0.07
CA ILE A 52 -7.17 4.33 0.70
C ILE A 52 -7.61 2.95 0.23
N ASP A 53 -6.67 2.21 -0.32
CA ASP A 53 -6.75 0.76 -0.46
C ASP A 53 -6.40 0.10 0.88
N ALA A 54 -7.38 -0.50 1.53
CA ALA A 54 -7.21 -1.17 2.81
C ALA A 54 -7.85 -2.55 2.81
N ALA A 55 -7.42 -3.43 3.72
CA ALA A 55 -8.20 -4.56 4.17
C ALA A 55 -8.72 -4.29 5.58
N ILE A 56 -10.02 -4.48 5.80
CA ILE A 56 -10.56 -4.38 7.15
C ILE A 56 -10.39 -5.73 7.84
N GLU A 57 -9.45 -5.81 8.79
CA GLU A 57 -9.11 -7.05 9.48
C GLU A 57 -10.07 -7.33 10.64
N GLU A 58 -10.55 -6.26 11.30
CA GLU A 58 -11.41 -6.31 12.47
C GLU A 58 -12.39 -5.14 12.47
N GLY A 59 -13.62 -5.35 12.92
CA GLY A 59 -14.60 -4.27 13.08
C GLY A 59 -15.22 -3.78 11.76
N TYR A 60 -15.38 -4.68 10.77
CA TYR A 60 -15.89 -4.36 9.42
C TYR A 60 -17.08 -3.41 9.39
N SER A 61 -18.19 -3.79 10.04
CA SER A 61 -19.41 -2.96 10.02
C SER A 61 -19.19 -1.59 10.68
N ALA A 62 -18.45 -1.55 11.79
CA ALA A 62 -18.13 -0.31 12.50
C ALA A 62 -17.29 0.64 11.64
N ILE A 63 -16.26 0.12 10.97
CA ILE A 63 -15.38 0.91 10.10
C ILE A 63 -16.14 1.40 8.87
N VAL A 64 -16.88 0.53 8.17
CA VAL A 64 -17.64 0.92 6.97
C VAL A 64 -18.68 1.98 7.29
N ASP A 65 -19.41 1.83 8.41
CA ASP A 65 -20.40 2.82 8.82
C ASP A 65 -19.76 4.16 9.22
N ALA A 66 -18.66 4.13 9.97
CA ALA A 66 -17.95 5.35 10.36
C ALA A 66 -17.32 6.05 9.15
N ALA A 67 -16.67 5.30 8.24
CA ALA A 67 -16.08 5.82 7.02
C ALA A 67 -17.13 6.45 6.09
N ARG A 68 -18.32 5.87 6.00
CA ARG A 68 -19.46 6.47 5.28
C ARG A 68 -19.87 7.81 5.87
N ILE A 69 -19.98 7.92 7.19
CA ILE A 69 -20.36 9.18 7.86
C ILE A 69 -19.30 10.26 7.61
N VAL A 70 -18.01 9.90 7.68
CA VAL A 70 -16.91 10.83 7.36
C VAL A 70 -16.97 11.27 5.90
N ALA A 71 -17.23 10.34 4.96
CA ALA A 71 -17.38 10.66 3.55
C ALA A 71 -18.50 11.69 3.32
N GLU A 72 -19.67 11.47 3.93
CA GLU A 72 -20.81 12.37 3.84
C GLU A 72 -20.50 13.76 4.43
N ARG A 73 -19.82 13.82 5.58
CA ARG A 73 -19.42 15.09 6.22
C ARG A 73 -18.42 15.89 5.38
N ARG A 74 -17.49 15.20 4.72
CA ARG A 74 -16.41 15.81 3.94
C ARG A 74 -16.78 16.03 2.46
N GLY A 75 -17.96 15.57 2.03
CA GLY A 75 -18.38 15.62 0.62
C GLY A 75 -17.56 14.72 -0.30
N TRP A 76 -16.96 13.65 0.26
CA TRP A 76 -16.09 12.72 -0.46
C TRP A 76 -16.87 11.51 -1.01
N PRO A 77 -16.34 10.83 -2.04
CA PRO A 77 -16.83 9.52 -2.46
C PRO A 77 -16.79 8.53 -1.29
N ARG A 78 -17.79 7.64 -1.21
CA ARG A 78 -17.84 6.57 -0.20
C ARG A 78 -16.66 5.59 -0.31
N SER A 79 -16.03 5.53 -1.49
CA SER A 79 -14.87 4.71 -1.80
C SER A 79 -13.54 5.29 -1.30
N TRP A 80 -13.52 6.42 -0.58
CA TRP A 80 -12.28 7.00 -0.06
C TRP A 80 -11.52 6.04 0.88
N LEU A 81 -12.22 5.11 1.53
CA LEU A 81 -11.68 3.93 2.18
C LEU A 81 -12.35 2.72 1.55
N ASN A 82 -11.60 1.91 0.82
CA ASN A 82 -12.14 0.77 0.09
C ASN A 82 -11.24 -0.48 0.20
N GLU A 83 -11.82 -1.61 -0.18
CA GLU A 83 -11.18 -2.93 -0.12
C GLU A 83 -10.84 -3.48 -1.51
N GLY A 84 -10.76 -2.62 -2.52
CA GLY A 84 -10.54 -3.01 -3.91
C GLY A 84 -9.22 -3.75 -4.13
N ALA A 85 -8.19 -3.41 -3.35
CA ALA A 85 -6.90 -4.07 -3.42
C ALA A 85 -6.81 -5.39 -2.63
N THR A 86 -7.81 -5.77 -1.83
CA THR A 86 -7.73 -6.93 -0.92
C THR A 86 -7.40 -8.25 -1.60
N VAL A 87 -7.86 -8.43 -2.84
CA VAL A 87 -7.59 -9.64 -3.65
C VAL A 87 -6.12 -9.78 -4.05
N TYR A 88 -5.35 -8.69 -3.97
CA TYR A 88 -3.92 -8.65 -4.29
C TYR A 88 -3.04 -8.57 -3.03
N MET A 89 -3.64 -8.66 -1.84
CA MET A 89 -2.89 -8.58 -0.57
C MET A 89 -2.46 -9.96 -0.08
N PRO A 90 -1.36 -10.05 0.70
CA PRO A 90 -0.97 -11.27 1.38
C PRO A 90 -2.09 -11.80 2.29
N ARG A 91 -1.99 -13.08 2.67
CA ARG A 91 -2.90 -13.68 3.65
C ARG A 91 -2.84 -12.90 4.97
N ARG A 92 -3.94 -12.89 5.73
CA ARG A 92 -4.06 -12.07 6.94
C ARG A 92 -2.95 -12.30 7.96
N ASP A 93 -2.53 -13.55 8.15
CA ASP A 93 -1.43 -13.95 9.03
C ASP A 93 -0.04 -13.51 8.54
N GLN A 94 0.06 -13.13 7.26
CA GLN A 94 1.27 -12.60 6.64
C GLN A 94 1.27 -11.07 6.56
N ARG A 95 0.20 -10.38 6.97
CA ARG A 95 0.10 -8.91 6.92
C ARG A 95 0.85 -8.25 8.07
N HIS A 96 2.11 -7.97 7.78
CA HIS A 96 3.02 -7.26 8.66
C HIS A 96 3.22 -5.83 8.18
N GLY A 97 3.52 -4.93 9.10
CA GLY A 97 3.62 -3.51 8.80
C GLY A 97 3.88 -2.64 10.02
N SER A 98 4.00 -1.34 9.77
CA SER A 98 4.14 -0.34 10.82
C SER A 98 2.80 0.27 11.19
N ILE A 99 2.56 0.46 12.49
CA ILE A 99 1.38 1.20 12.96
C ILE A 99 1.64 2.69 12.70
N ILE A 100 0.80 3.30 11.88
CA ILE A 100 0.91 4.73 11.52
C ILE A 100 -0.15 5.60 12.21
N PHE A 101 -1.19 4.97 12.73
CA PHE A 101 -2.27 5.60 13.46
C PHE A 101 -2.71 4.63 14.54
N ASP A 102 -2.47 5.03 15.78
CA ASP A 102 -2.78 4.24 16.97
C ASP A 102 -3.80 4.99 17.82
N HIS A 103 -5.04 4.53 17.77
CA HIS A 103 -6.13 5.07 18.56
C HIS A 103 -6.87 3.90 19.24
N PRO A 104 -7.38 4.06 20.48
CA PRO A 104 -8.05 2.97 21.21
C PRO A 104 -9.15 2.27 20.41
N ALA A 105 -9.85 2.99 19.53
CA ALA A 105 -10.94 2.47 18.69
C ALA A 105 -10.52 2.08 17.26
N LEU A 106 -9.32 2.45 16.80
CA LEU A 106 -8.89 2.18 15.44
C LEU A 106 -7.36 2.08 15.38
N THR A 107 -6.86 0.94 14.92
CA THR A 107 -5.44 0.77 14.58
C THR A 107 -5.29 0.69 13.06
N VAL A 108 -4.41 1.51 12.49
CA VAL A 108 -4.08 1.49 11.06
C VAL A 108 -2.64 1.02 10.91
N VAL A 109 -2.48 -0.08 10.19
CA VAL A 109 -1.18 -0.67 9.86
C VAL A 109 -0.91 -0.46 8.39
N VAL A 110 0.27 0.06 8.06
CA VAL A 110 0.72 0.18 6.67
C VAL A 110 1.67 -0.96 6.33
N ALA A 111 1.43 -1.56 5.17
CA ALA A 111 2.28 -2.61 4.61
C ALA A 111 3.77 -2.26 4.62
N THR A 112 4.60 -3.27 4.88
CA THR A 112 6.06 -3.13 4.74
C THR A 112 6.45 -2.78 3.30
N ALA A 113 7.65 -2.22 3.13
CA ALA A 113 8.18 -1.92 1.80
C ALA A 113 8.27 -3.20 0.96
N GLU A 114 8.65 -4.33 1.57
CA GLU A 114 8.73 -5.63 0.92
C GLU A 114 7.36 -6.11 0.41
N HIS A 115 6.27 -5.96 1.18
CA HIS A 115 4.94 -6.33 0.69
C HIS A 115 4.48 -5.44 -0.47
N LEU A 116 4.73 -4.13 -0.38
CA LEU A 116 4.40 -3.21 -1.48
C LEU A 116 5.22 -3.53 -2.73
N LEU A 117 6.49 -3.88 -2.56
CA LEU A 117 7.39 -4.28 -3.64
C LEU A 117 6.90 -5.55 -4.31
N ALA A 118 6.54 -6.58 -3.53
CA ALA A 118 5.98 -7.83 -4.04
C ALA A 118 4.68 -7.58 -4.83
N MET A 119 3.76 -6.79 -4.28
CA MET A 119 2.50 -6.45 -4.96
C MET A 119 2.73 -5.74 -6.29
N LYS A 120 3.67 -4.80 -6.34
CA LYS A 120 4.02 -4.09 -7.58
C LYS A 120 4.75 -4.98 -8.58
N ALA A 121 5.60 -5.90 -8.12
CA ALA A 121 6.25 -6.90 -8.97
C ALA A 121 5.22 -7.79 -9.66
N THR A 122 4.23 -8.30 -8.93
CA THR A 122 3.16 -9.14 -9.48
C THR A 122 2.29 -8.38 -10.48
N ALA A 123 1.99 -7.10 -10.19
CA ALA A 123 1.19 -6.25 -11.07
C ALA A 123 1.94 -5.79 -12.35
N ALA A 124 3.24 -5.52 -12.23
CA ALA A 124 4.15 -5.05 -13.30
C ALA A 124 3.53 -4.00 -14.24
N ARG A 125 2.98 -2.93 -13.66
CA ARG A 125 2.33 -1.84 -14.40
C ARG A 125 3.32 -0.71 -14.68
N PRO A 126 3.34 -0.14 -15.90
CA PRO A 126 4.23 0.98 -16.23
C PRO A 126 4.07 2.19 -15.28
N ASP A 127 2.85 2.49 -14.86
CA ASP A 127 2.55 3.63 -13.97
C ASP A 127 3.15 3.46 -12.56
N ASP A 128 3.46 2.23 -12.15
CA ASP A 128 4.04 1.93 -10.84
C ASP A 128 5.58 2.01 -10.82
N ARG A 129 6.24 2.31 -11.95
CA ARG A 129 7.70 2.26 -12.08
C ARG A 129 8.43 3.08 -11.02
N GLN A 130 8.04 4.34 -10.82
CA GLN A 130 8.70 5.21 -9.84
C GLN A 130 8.60 4.67 -8.42
N ASP A 131 7.44 4.16 -8.03
CA ASP A 131 7.27 3.56 -6.70
C ASP A 131 8.07 2.27 -6.57
N PHE A 132 8.13 1.47 -7.63
CA PHE A 132 8.89 0.23 -7.65
C PHE A 132 10.39 0.49 -7.48
N GLU A 133 10.93 1.50 -8.19
CA GLU A 133 12.32 1.94 -8.02
C GLU A 133 12.61 2.41 -6.60
N ALA A 134 11.73 3.23 -6.00
CA ALA A 134 11.88 3.69 -4.62
C ALA A 134 11.90 2.53 -3.62
N LEU A 135 11.02 1.53 -3.81
CA LEU A 135 10.94 0.35 -2.95
C LEU A 135 12.15 -0.57 -3.13
N LEU A 136 12.66 -0.76 -4.35
CA LEU A 136 13.91 -1.50 -4.59
C LEU A 136 15.07 -0.88 -3.81
N GLN A 137 15.22 0.45 -3.88
CA GLN A 137 16.25 1.17 -3.16
C GLN A 137 16.08 1.06 -1.64
N GLN A 138 14.87 1.22 -1.14
CA GLN A 138 14.57 1.11 0.30
C GLN A 138 14.86 -0.30 0.84
N CYS A 139 14.53 -1.34 0.07
CA CYS A 139 14.78 -2.73 0.42
C CYS A 139 16.23 -3.19 0.12
N ASN A 140 17.04 -2.36 -0.54
CA ASN A 140 18.37 -2.71 -1.06
C ASN A 140 18.37 -3.93 -1.99
N TYR A 141 17.37 -4.03 -2.87
CA TYR A 141 17.27 -5.12 -3.85
C TYR A 141 17.87 -4.67 -5.17
N THR A 142 18.83 -5.44 -5.68
CA THR A 142 19.64 -5.10 -6.85
C THR A 142 19.62 -6.18 -7.93
N SER A 143 18.78 -7.21 -7.79
CA SER A 143 18.71 -8.33 -8.73
C SER A 143 17.30 -8.91 -8.84
N LEU A 144 16.97 -9.45 -10.03
CA LEU A 144 15.69 -10.12 -10.27
C LEU A 144 15.45 -11.25 -9.27
N ALA A 145 16.49 -12.04 -8.96
CA ALA A 145 16.41 -13.18 -8.05
C ALA A 145 15.96 -12.78 -6.62
N GLN A 146 16.35 -11.61 -6.12
CA GLN A 146 15.88 -11.11 -4.83
C GLN A 146 14.39 -10.77 -4.86
N VAL A 147 13.92 -10.18 -5.95
CA VAL A 147 12.50 -9.84 -6.13
C VAL A 147 11.67 -11.12 -6.30
N GLU A 148 12.17 -12.10 -7.06
CA GLU A 148 11.51 -13.40 -7.21
C GLU A 148 11.36 -14.13 -5.88
N ALA A 149 12.43 -14.22 -5.10
CA ALA A 149 12.40 -14.85 -3.78
C ALA A 149 11.42 -14.14 -2.82
N LEU A 150 11.34 -12.82 -2.89
CA LEU A 150 10.36 -12.03 -2.14
C LEU A 150 8.92 -12.33 -2.58
N VAL A 151 8.66 -12.38 -3.89
CA VAL A 151 7.32 -12.69 -4.40
C VAL A 151 6.92 -14.11 -4.02
N GLU A 152 7.82 -15.09 -4.13
CA GLU A 152 7.55 -16.46 -3.70
C GLU A 152 7.24 -16.55 -2.20
N ALA A 153 7.96 -15.81 -1.36
CA ALA A 153 7.69 -15.76 0.08
C ALA A 153 6.35 -15.08 0.42
N THR A 154 5.91 -14.12 -0.38
CA THR A 154 4.71 -13.32 -0.13
C THR A 154 3.45 -13.92 -0.78
N PHE A 155 3.60 -14.49 -1.98
CA PHE A 155 2.57 -15.04 -2.85
C PHE A 155 3.04 -16.38 -3.46
N PRO A 156 3.12 -17.46 -2.67
CA PRO A 156 3.68 -18.74 -3.12
C PRO A 156 2.90 -19.38 -4.27
N ASP A 157 1.62 -19.02 -4.40
CA ASP A 157 0.72 -19.53 -5.44
C ASP A 157 0.77 -18.69 -6.74
N GLU A 158 1.51 -17.57 -6.77
CA GLU A 158 1.56 -16.60 -7.88
C GLU A 158 3.01 -16.23 -8.27
N PRO A 159 3.79 -17.15 -8.85
CA PRO A 159 5.13 -16.85 -9.32
C PRO A 159 5.12 -15.82 -10.45
N LEU A 160 6.21 -15.05 -10.54
CA LEU A 160 6.36 -14.04 -11.59
C LEU A 160 6.39 -14.68 -12.98
N GLY A 161 5.55 -14.17 -13.89
CA GLY A 161 5.57 -14.58 -15.30
C GLY A 161 6.67 -13.88 -16.10
N PRO A 162 6.93 -14.34 -17.35
CA PRO A 162 7.99 -13.79 -18.19
C PRO A 162 7.87 -12.28 -18.43
N ARG A 163 6.63 -11.77 -18.54
CA ARG A 163 6.38 -10.34 -18.72
C ARG A 163 6.81 -9.55 -17.49
N GLN A 164 6.47 -10.02 -16.29
CA GLN A 164 6.85 -9.37 -15.05
C GLN A 164 8.36 -9.39 -14.87
N GLN A 165 9.00 -10.54 -15.09
CA GLN A 165 10.46 -10.67 -15.02
C GLN A 165 11.17 -9.69 -15.95
N GLN A 166 10.74 -9.57 -17.21
CA GLN A 166 11.31 -8.61 -18.16
C GLN A 166 11.17 -7.16 -17.70
N TRP A 167 10.01 -6.79 -17.16
CA TRP A 167 9.78 -5.44 -16.65
C TRP A 167 10.66 -5.11 -15.44
N ILE A 168 10.81 -6.06 -14.51
CA ILE A 168 11.66 -5.91 -13.32
C ILE A 168 13.14 -5.81 -13.71
N THR A 169 13.61 -6.69 -14.59
CA THR A 169 15.00 -6.68 -15.07
C THR A 169 15.34 -5.34 -15.73
N ALA A 170 14.47 -4.82 -16.59
CA ALA A 170 14.69 -3.53 -17.23
C ALA A 170 14.86 -2.38 -16.22
N ILE A 171 14.08 -2.36 -15.14
CA ILE A 171 14.21 -1.35 -14.08
C ILE A 171 15.51 -1.54 -13.29
N ILE A 172 15.87 -2.77 -12.96
CA ILE A 172 17.11 -3.06 -12.24
C ILE A 172 18.34 -2.67 -13.06
N ASP A 173 18.35 -2.98 -14.36
CA ASP A 173 19.42 -2.60 -15.28
C ASP A 173 19.54 -1.07 -15.40
N ASP A 174 18.42 -0.35 -15.43
CA ASP A 174 18.41 1.12 -15.46
C ASP A 174 18.96 1.73 -14.15
N LEU A 175 18.67 1.12 -12.99
CA LEU A 175 19.17 1.57 -11.68
C LEU A 175 20.63 1.18 -11.42
N HIS A 176 21.06 0.06 -11.97
CA HIS A 176 22.39 -0.51 -11.81
C HIS A 176 23.00 -0.81 -13.18
N PRO A 177 23.30 0.22 -13.99
CA PRO A 177 23.87 0.01 -15.30
C PRO A 177 25.18 -0.75 -15.14
N THR A 178 25.23 -1.95 -15.72
CA THR A 178 26.47 -2.72 -15.81
C THR A 178 27.50 -1.79 -16.46
N ARG A 179 28.58 -1.44 -15.77
CA ARG A 179 29.69 -0.72 -16.41
C ARG A 179 30.13 -1.56 -17.60
N GLN A 180 29.84 -1.09 -18.82
CA GLN A 180 30.66 -1.46 -19.95
C GLN A 180 31.99 -0.75 -19.72
N ASP A 181 32.99 -1.48 -19.26
CA ASP A 181 34.36 -1.01 -19.36
C ASP A 181 34.64 -0.74 -20.85
N PRO A 182 35.09 0.47 -21.23
CA PRO A 182 35.59 0.69 -22.57
C PRO A 182 36.95 -0.02 -22.65
N GLY A 183 36.94 -1.28 -23.07
CA GLY A 183 38.13 -2.07 -23.38
C GLY A 183 38.00 -2.67 -24.77
N ASP A 184 38.48 -1.98 -25.79
CA ASP A 184 39.80 -2.20 -26.42
C ASP A 184 40.05 -1.15 -27.53
#